data_AF-E3MHZ0-F1
#
_entry.id   AF-E3MHZ0-F1
#
_cell.length_a   1.000
_cell.length_b   1.000
_cell.length_c   1.000
_cell.angle_alpha   90.00
_cell.angle_beta   90.00
_cell.angle_gamma   90.00
#
_symmetry.space_group_name_H-M   'P 1'
#
loop_
_entity.id
_entity.type
_entity.pdbx_description
1 polymer ?
#
loop_
_entity_poly.entity_id
_entity_poly.type
_entity_poly.pdbx_seq_one_letter_code
_entity_poly.pdbx_strand_id
1 'polypeptide(L)'
;MCFWKIGSTVPSYPCPLCIINSIVFPPKKKPIPLLRLPTIPLRLITKMMNAEEILNLSMCSYRLELFLRASKHKMNFFSVHVSHQHMTYRLKTPDTLEMSFKIGVGNKEVNLVNKMGMLCESLQEKNGSIQFNQDFPPDKMLEIYRRIISLYSPSLIKWIFYFKNPSMDSVCRYLVENLTAVNNYDRTTVHTFVFHNGSLTGEFLTELMDRIPVTASMAVTAGIPTDFKHSKAFKYKKIQYNEARWATLDDLKSVKNECFVNLKSSNFDCHDLNEFLKHWVDCDEAILTRLTLKLKEGTVIDEIALLDQLTILLYYVDDLPHFFLKMKNISNEKLVVGHFVVKQDKTVEFNVWPTDKWSGIFEMLELLEKVKELEKELLRIDGDDEPNSNEEIRERNRRRREIEEKVEHVRRQIDELNEYGLILQYPV
;
A
#
# COMPACT_ATOMS: atom_id res chain seq x y z
N MET A 1 33.69 21.24 12.37
CA MET A 1 33.77 21.81 11.00
C MET A 1 33.27 23.24 11.05
N CYS A 2 34.06 24.25 10.67
CA CYS A 2 33.68 25.66 10.86
C CYS A 2 32.79 26.17 9.72
N PHE A 3 31.62 26.69 10.06
CA PHE A 3 30.65 27.23 9.11
C PHE A 3 31.17 28.53 8.47
N TRP A 4 31.31 28.52 7.15
CA TRP A 4 31.41 29.74 6.37
C TRP A 4 30.03 30.39 6.30
N LYS A 5 29.92 31.69 6.59
CA LYS A 5 28.72 32.44 6.22
C LYS A 5 28.62 32.39 4.71
N ILE A 6 27.55 31.81 4.17
CA ILE A 6 27.27 31.82 2.73
C ILE A 6 27.32 33.28 2.25
N GLY A 7 28.30 33.60 1.40
CA GLY A 7 28.52 34.96 0.87
C GLY A 7 29.55 35.83 1.63
N SER A 8 30.34 35.27 2.55
CA SER A 8 31.42 35.98 3.25
C SER A 8 32.77 35.29 3.04
N THR A 9 33.84 36.08 2.90
CA THR A 9 35.23 35.60 2.92
C THR A 9 35.76 35.37 4.35
N VAL A 10 34.92 35.57 5.38
CA VAL A 10 35.31 35.45 6.79
C VAL A 10 34.41 34.42 7.47
N PRO A 11 34.98 33.44 8.20
CA PRO A 11 34.20 32.42 8.89
C PRO A 11 33.32 33.02 9.99
N SER A 12 32.18 32.36 10.26
CA SER A 12 31.16 32.86 11.21
C SER A 12 31.57 32.76 12.69
N TYR A 13 32.62 32.00 12.98
CA TYR A 13 33.37 32.02 14.24
C TYR A 13 34.87 32.12 13.92
N PRO A 14 35.67 32.87 14.70
CA PRO A 14 37.08 33.08 14.43
C PRO A 14 37.87 31.82 14.84
N CYS A 15 37.87 30.81 13.97
CA CYS A 15 38.84 29.72 14.03
C CYS A 15 40.11 30.19 13.31
N PRO A 16 41.27 30.32 14.00
CA PRO A 16 42.51 30.79 13.39
C PRO A 16 42.93 29.98 12.17
N LEU A 17 42.73 28.65 12.21
CA LEU A 17 43.01 27.73 11.09
C LEU A 17 42.13 28.00 9.86
N CYS A 18 40.87 28.40 10.05
CA CYS A 18 39.97 28.72 8.93
C CYS A 18 40.28 30.09 8.31
N ILE A 19 40.72 31.05 9.13
CA ILE A 19 41.22 32.34 8.65
C ILE A 19 42.49 32.12 7.82
N ILE A 20 43.43 31.31 8.31
CA ILE A 20 44.66 30.98 7.58
C ILE A 20 44.33 30.26 6.27
N ASN A 21 43.48 29.22 6.28
CA ASN A 21 43.09 28.53 5.04
C ASN A 21 42.35 29.44 4.05
N SER A 22 41.54 30.40 4.52
CA SER A 22 40.85 31.39 3.65
C SER A 22 41.81 32.35 2.95
N ILE A 23 42.95 32.63 3.59
CA ILE A 23 43.99 33.52 3.08
C ILE A 23 44.92 32.74 2.13
N VAL A 24 45.25 31.50 2.47
CA VAL A 24 46.17 30.66 1.69
C VAL A 24 45.48 30.06 0.45
N PHE A 25 44.18 29.77 0.52
CA PHE A 25 43.40 29.22 -0.59
C PHE A 25 42.10 30.01 -0.80
N PRO A 26 42.17 31.26 -1.31
CA PRO A 26 40.97 32.04 -1.58
C PRO A 26 40.13 31.31 -2.65
N PRO A 27 38.79 31.22 -2.48
CA PRO A 27 37.93 30.62 -3.47
C PRO A 27 38.07 31.40 -4.80
N LYS A 28 38.40 30.69 -5.89
CA LYS A 28 38.69 31.27 -7.21
C LYS A 28 37.53 32.09 -7.82
N LYS A 29 36.32 31.97 -7.26
CA LYS A 29 35.12 32.73 -7.64
C LYS A 29 34.44 33.28 -6.38
N LYS A 30 33.88 34.49 -6.48
CA LYS A 30 33.06 35.06 -5.39
C LYS A 30 31.85 34.15 -5.12
N PRO A 31 31.58 33.76 -3.86
CA PRO A 31 30.44 32.93 -3.52
C PRO A 31 29.13 33.68 -3.81
N ILE A 32 28.14 32.97 -4.36
CA ILE A 32 26.80 33.52 -4.57
C ILE A 32 26.16 33.76 -3.20
N PRO A 33 25.72 34.98 -2.87
CA PRO A 33 25.10 35.27 -1.58
C PRO A 33 23.64 34.77 -1.59
N LEU A 34 23.42 33.46 -1.46
CA LEU A 34 22.08 32.83 -1.55
C LEU A 34 21.03 33.54 -0.68
N LEU A 35 21.39 33.94 0.54
CA LEU A 35 20.52 34.64 1.49
C LEU A 35 20.16 36.08 1.10
N ARG A 36 20.87 36.68 0.13
CA ARG A 36 20.58 38.01 -0.42
C ARG A 36 19.76 37.95 -1.70
N LEU A 37 19.47 36.76 -2.22
CA LEU A 37 18.63 36.60 -3.40
C LEU A 37 17.16 36.90 -3.05
N PRO A 38 16.39 37.48 -4.00
CA PRO A 38 14.95 37.53 -3.86
C PRO A 38 14.34 36.13 -3.77
N THR A 39 13.14 36.04 -3.19
CA THR A 39 12.43 34.78 -2.91
C THR A 39 12.26 33.90 -4.16
N ILE A 40 11.94 34.48 -5.31
CA ILE A 40 11.69 33.74 -6.56
C ILE A 40 12.96 33.04 -7.07
N PRO A 41 14.09 33.74 -7.32
CA PRO A 41 15.36 33.10 -7.65
C PRO A 41 15.80 32.04 -6.64
N LEU A 42 15.67 32.30 -5.34
CA LEU A 42 16.04 31.34 -4.30
C LEU A 42 15.19 30.07 -4.37
N ARG A 43 13.89 30.19 -4.68
CA ARG A 43 12.98 29.05 -4.86
C ARG A 43 13.31 28.24 -6.10
N LEU A 44 13.71 28.89 -7.19
CA LEU A 44 14.12 28.20 -8.41
C LEU A 44 15.42 27.42 -8.19
N ILE A 45 16.42 28.04 -7.55
CA ILE A 45 17.68 27.39 -7.22
C ILE A 45 17.44 26.16 -6.35
N THR A 46 16.67 26.30 -5.27
CA THR A 46 16.39 25.18 -4.37
C THR A 46 15.55 24.08 -5.03
N LYS A 47 14.73 24.38 -6.03
CA LYS A 47 14.05 23.33 -6.82
C LYS A 47 15.01 22.51 -7.69
N MET A 48 16.16 23.05 -8.04
CA MET A 48 17.18 22.38 -8.85
C MET A 48 18.21 21.62 -8.01
N MET A 49 18.19 21.81 -6.68
CA MET A 49 19.10 21.14 -5.77
C MET A 49 18.70 19.68 -5.53
N ASN A 50 19.69 18.81 -5.38
CA ASN A 50 19.48 17.41 -5.01
C ASN A 50 19.14 17.28 -3.50
N ALA A 51 18.80 16.07 -3.07
CA ALA A 51 18.37 15.84 -1.69
C ALA A 51 19.45 16.19 -0.65
N GLU A 52 20.71 15.88 -0.95
CA GLU A 52 21.83 16.17 -0.07
C GLU A 52 22.07 17.67 0.05
N GLU A 53 22.07 18.39 -1.06
CA GLU A 53 22.22 19.85 -1.12
C GLU A 53 21.12 20.56 -0.31
N ILE A 54 19.87 20.09 -0.39
CA ILE A 54 18.75 20.62 0.40
C ILE A 54 18.97 20.39 1.90
N LEU A 55 19.39 19.18 2.28
CA LEU A 55 19.70 18.89 3.68
C LEU A 55 20.86 19.77 4.16
N ASN A 56 21.95 19.83 3.41
CA ASN A 56 23.12 20.68 3.68
C ASN A 56 22.73 22.15 3.81
N LEU A 57 21.91 22.66 2.91
CA LEU A 57 21.45 24.05 2.94
C LEU A 57 20.56 24.34 4.15
N SER A 58 19.68 23.39 4.53
CA SER A 58 18.85 23.52 5.73
C SER A 58 19.69 23.60 7.02
N MET A 59 20.87 22.98 7.02
CA MET A 59 21.80 22.97 8.16
C MET A 59 22.58 24.28 8.31
N CYS A 60 22.72 25.06 7.22
CA CYS A 60 23.55 26.26 7.20
C CYS A 60 22.93 27.47 7.91
N SER A 61 21.61 27.57 8.03
CA SER A 61 20.93 28.70 8.67
C SER A 61 19.47 28.40 8.99
N TYR A 62 19.01 28.84 10.16
CA TYR A 62 17.59 28.81 10.53
C TYR A 62 16.68 29.50 9.50
N ARG A 63 17.14 30.58 8.87
CA ARG A 63 16.37 31.28 7.82
C ARG A 63 16.19 30.41 6.57
N LEU A 64 17.23 29.66 6.19
CA LEU A 64 17.16 28.73 5.05
C LEU A 64 16.31 27.52 5.39
N GLU A 65 16.44 26.99 6.61
CA GLU A 65 15.59 25.90 7.09
C GLU A 65 14.10 26.27 6.98
N LEU A 66 13.70 27.44 7.49
CA LEU A 66 12.31 27.91 7.38
C LEU A 66 11.85 28.07 5.92
N PHE A 67 12.71 28.62 5.07
CA PHE A 67 12.43 28.78 3.64
C PHE A 67 12.22 27.44 2.92
N LEU A 68 13.08 26.46 3.20
CA LEU A 68 13.03 25.13 2.60
C LEU A 68 11.80 24.34 3.10
N ARG A 69 11.49 24.42 4.40
CA ARG A 69 10.27 23.84 4.98
C ARG A 69 9.01 24.40 4.33
N ALA A 70 8.97 25.71 4.07
CA ALA A 70 7.85 26.34 3.36
C ALA A 70 7.75 25.90 1.90
N SER A 71 8.87 25.47 1.30
CA SER A 71 8.92 25.04 -0.10
C SER A 71 8.39 23.63 -0.32
N LYS A 72 8.37 22.78 0.73
CA LYS A 72 7.81 21.42 0.74
C LYS A 72 8.21 20.61 -0.51
N HIS A 73 9.50 20.32 -0.61
CA HIS A 73 10.06 19.65 -1.80
C HIS A 73 9.38 18.29 -2.02
N LYS A 74 9.03 17.98 -3.27
CA LYS A 74 8.38 16.71 -3.60
C LYS A 74 9.35 15.55 -3.38
N MET A 75 8.88 14.49 -2.73
CA MET A 75 9.61 13.25 -2.54
C MET A 75 8.69 12.08 -2.88
N ASN A 76 9.15 11.17 -3.73
CA ASN A 76 8.34 10.04 -4.17
C ASN A 76 8.10 9.06 -3.03
N PHE A 77 9.14 8.82 -2.24
CA PHE A 77 9.11 7.79 -1.20
C PHE A 77 10.25 8.00 -0.19
N PHE A 78 9.95 7.68 1.07
CA PHE A 78 10.94 7.65 2.15
C PHE A 78 10.82 6.34 2.93
N SER A 79 11.93 5.61 3.08
CA SER A 79 11.99 4.46 3.98
C SER A 79 12.99 4.62 5.10
N VAL A 80 12.61 4.09 6.25
CA VAL A 80 13.46 3.89 7.40
C VAL A 80 13.60 2.39 7.64
N HIS A 81 14.81 1.89 7.56
CA HIS A 81 15.19 0.51 7.80
C HIS A 81 15.80 0.40 9.20
N VAL A 82 15.24 -0.45 10.06
CA VAL A 82 15.62 -0.57 11.46
C VAL A 82 16.06 -2.00 11.74
N SER A 83 17.32 -2.17 12.16
CA SER A 83 17.92 -3.42 12.60
C SER A 83 18.46 -3.25 14.02
N HIS A 84 18.95 -4.34 14.63
CA HIS A 84 19.44 -4.30 16.00
C HIS A 84 20.63 -3.39 16.27
N GLN A 85 21.39 -3.07 15.22
CA GLN A 85 22.55 -2.19 15.34
C GLN A 85 22.41 -0.90 14.55
N HIS A 86 21.52 -0.83 13.57
CA HIS A 86 21.50 0.29 12.63
C HIS A 86 20.09 0.75 12.29
N MET A 87 19.95 2.06 12.14
CA MET A 87 18.81 2.72 11.50
C MET A 87 19.29 3.39 10.22
N THR A 88 18.66 3.09 9.09
CA THR A 88 19.06 3.60 7.78
C THR A 88 17.90 4.30 7.10
N TYR A 89 18.12 5.54 6.70
CA TYR A 89 17.17 6.40 5.99
C TYR A 89 17.45 6.35 4.50
N ARG A 90 16.44 6.07 3.69
CA ARG A 90 16.52 6.09 2.22
C ARG A 90 15.48 7.04 1.67
N LEU A 91 15.98 8.10 1.04
CA LEU A 91 15.16 9.10 0.38
C LEU A 91 15.25 8.84 -1.12
N LYS A 92 14.10 8.73 -1.78
CA LYS A 92 14.04 8.64 -3.24
C LYS A 92 13.47 9.93 -3.82
N THR A 93 14.38 10.76 -4.32
CA THR A 93 14.12 11.89 -5.23
C THR A 93 14.52 11.43 -6.65
N PRO A 94 14.70 12.30 -7.68
CA PRO A 94 15.39 11.86 -8.90
C PRO A 94 16.71 11.12 -8.57
N ASP A 95 17.40 11.58 -7.54
CA ASP A 95 18.56 10.92 -6.93
C ASP A 95 18.17 10.16 -5.64
N THR A 96 18.92 9.09 -5.34
CA THR A 96 18.75 8.32 -4.11
C THR A 96 19.79 8.77 -3.09
N LEU A 97 19.34 9.17 -1.90
CA LEU A 97 20.21 9.48 -0.77
C LEU A 97 19.99 8.44 0.34
N GLU A 98 21.08 7.87 0.85
CA GLU A 98 21.05 6.96 1.98
C GLU A 98 21.85 7.53 3.17
N MET A 99 21.30 7.43 4.37
CA MET A 99 21.98 7.81 5.63
C MET A 99 21.87 6.67 6.63
N SER A 100 22.99 6.15 7.13
CA SER A 100 23.03 5.02 8.05
C SER A 100 23.63 5.41 9.41
N PHE A 101 22.88 5.14 10.48
CA PHE A 101 23.22 5.49 11.85
C PHE A 101 23.38 4.22 12.70
N LYS A 102 24.41 4.16 13.54
CA LYS A 102 24.57 3.10 14.54
C LYS A 102 23.73 3.41 15.79
N ILE A 103 22.95 2.43 16.25
CA ILE A 103 22.08 2.53 17.43
C ILE A 103 22.94 2.27 18.68
N GLY A 104 22.90 3.20 19.63
CA GLY A 104 23.57 3.02 20.92
C GLY A 104 23.43 4.24 21.82
N VAL A 105 24.07 4.20 22.99
CA VAL A 105 24.11 5.33 23.92
C VAL A 105 25.22 6.28 23.46
N GLY A 106 24.83 7.42 22.90
CA GLY A 106 25.81 8.40 22.42
C GLY A 106 26.63 9.01 23.55
N ASN A 107 27.96 9.00 23.44
CA ASN A 107 28.89 9.48 24.49
C ASN A 107 29.01 11.02 24.63
N LYS A 108 28.15 11.83 23.99
CA LYS A 108 28.27 13.30 24.02
C LYS A 108 26.92 14.00 24.15
N GLU A 109 26.81 14.92 25.11
CA GLU A 109 25.71 15.87 25.21
C GLU A 109 25.59 16.67 23.90
N VAL A 110 24.50 16.44 23.19
CA VAL A 110 24.30 17.05 21.86
C VAL A 110 23.69 18.44 22.02
N ASN A 111 24.55 19.46 22.11
CA ASN A 111 24.15 20.87 22.13
C ASN A 111 23.23 21.21 20.94
N LEU A 112 22.04 21.74 21.21
CA LEU A 112 20.91 21.89 20.28
C LEU A 112 21.24 22.62 18.96
N VAL A 113 22.22 23.51 18.98
CA VAL A 113 22.66 24.33 17.84
C VAL A 113 23.76 23.64 17.01
N ASN A 114 24.49 22.67 17.57
CA ASN A 114 25.57 21.92 16.91
C ASN A 114 25.16 20.52 16.41
N LYS A 115 23.87 20.15 16.55
CA LYS A 115 23.35 18.79 16.26
C LYS A 115 23.71 18.25 14.87
N MET A 116 23.84 19.10 13.86
CA MET A 116 24.19 18.70 12.49
C MET A 116 25.65 18.97 12.10
N GLY A 117 26.41 19.79 12.85
CA GLY A 117 27.86 19.90 12.68
C GLY A 117 28.61 18.60 13.02
N MET A 118 28.00 17.74 13.85
CA MET A 118 28.44 16.37 14.14
C MET A 118 28.31 15.43 12.92
N LEU A 119 27.26 15.63 12.09
CA LEU A 119 27.09 14.84 10.86
C LEU A 119 28.25 15.14 9.91
N CYS A 120 28.64 16.42 9.82
CA CYS A 120 29.78 16.89 9.04
C CYS A 120 31.12 16.21 9.40
N GLU A 121 31.43 16.01 10.69
CA GLU A 121 32.72 15.47 11.12
C GLU A 121 32.86 13.94 11.01
N SER A 122 31.76 13.22 10.76
CA SER A 122 31.72 11.75 10.74
C SER A 122 31.29 11.16 9.39
N LEU A 123 31.13 12.00 8.34
CA LEU A 123 30.83 11.56 6.98
C LEU A 123 31.99 10.75 6.39
N GLN A 124 31.73 9.48 6.11
CA GLN A 124 32.35 8.83 4.95
C GLN A 124 31.30 8.76 3.86
N GLU A 125 31.50 9.56 2.81
CA GLU A 125 30.71 9.47 1.59
C GLU A 125 31.30 8.35 0.74
N LYS A 126 30.54 7.27 0.54
CA LYS A 126 30.86 6.24 -0.45
C LYS A 126 29.62 5.99 -1.29
N ASN A 127 29.72 6.28 -2.58
CA ASN A 127 28.71 5.93 -3.58
C ASN A 127 27.28 6.43 -3.25
N GLY A 128 27.12 7.67 -2.74
CA GLY A 128 25.80 8.25 -2.43
C GLY A 128 25.17 7.77 -1.11
N SER A 129 25.92 7.03 -0.28
CA SER A 129 25.53 6.67 1.09
C SER A 129 26.40 7.39 2.11
N ILE A 130 25.74 7.99 3.11
CA ILE A 130 26.36 8.66 4.25
C ILE A 130 26.31 7.71 5.44
N GLN A 131 27.48 7.30 5.95
CA GLN A 131 27.55 6.45 7.13
C GLN A 131 28.09 7.22 8.33
N PHE A 132 27.38 7.14 9.46
CA PHE A 132 27.82 7.72 10.72
C PHE A 132 28.42 6.65 11.64
N ASN A 133 29.72 6.78 11.93
CA ASN A 133 30.46 5.79 12.72
C ASN A 133 30.27 5.90 14.25
N GLN A 134 29.50 6.89 14.70
CA GLN A 134 29.20 7.09 16.13
C GLN A 134 27.83 6.53 16.50
N ASP A 135 27.67 6.17 17.76
CA ASP A 135 26.39 5.70 18.30
C ASP A 135 25.42 6.86 18.53
N PHE A 136 24.18 6.68 18.10
CA PHE A 136 23.09 7.62 18.36
C PHE A 136 21.95 6.92 19.11
N PRO A 137 21.34 7.62 20.09
CA PRO A 137 20.10 7.12 20.68
C PRO A 137 18.93 7.30 19.68
N PRO A 138 17.92 6.41 19.70
CA PRO A 138 16.75 6.47 18.81
C PRO A 138 16.05 7.84 18.77
N ASP A 139 16.03 8.57 19.88
CA ASP A 139 15.46 9.92 19.94
C ASP A 139 16.11 10.92 19.00
N LYS A 140 17.44 10.91 18.93
CA LYS A 140 18.17 11.82 18.05
C LYS A 140 17.94 11.44 16.60
N MET A 141 17.85 10.15 16.31
CA MET A 141 17.49 9.68 14.98
C MET A 141 16.06 10.15 14.62
N LEU A 142 15.09 10.01 15.52
CA LEU A 142 13.71 10.51 15.31
C LEU A 142 13.65 12.03 15.11
N GLU A 143 14.48 12.81 15.82
CA GLU A 143 14.61 14.25 15.56
C GLU A 143 15.08 14.53 14.12
N ILE A 144 16.07 13.80 13.62
CA ILE A 144 16.57 13.92 12.24
C ILE A 144 15.47 13.52 11.25
N TYR A 145 14.79 12.40 11.49
CA TYR A 145 13.65 11.95 10.70
C TYR A 145 12.59 13.06 10.59
N ARG A 146 12.18 13.65 11.72
CA ARG A 146 11.19 14.74 11.77
C ARG A 146 11.64 15.97 10.98
N ARG A 147 12.94 16.31 11.02
CA ARG A 147 13.49 17.40 10.21
C ARG A 147 13.43 17.09 8.72
N ILE A 148 13.80 15.89 8.30
CA ILE A 148 13.73 15.48 6.89
C ILE A 148 12.28 15.59 6.38
N ILE A 149 11.32 14.97 7.07
CA ILE A 149 9.91 15.02 6.63
C ILE A 149 9.30 16.42 6.73
N SER A 150 9.93 17.37 7.43
CA SER A 150 9.51 18.78 7.42
C SER A 150 10.00 19.57 6.20
N LEU A 151 11.09 19.13 5.59
CA LEU A 151 11.68 19.74 4.37
C LEU A 151 10.99 19.20 3.10
N TYR A 152 10.56 17.95 3.15
CA TYR A 152 9.92 17.25 2.05
C TYR A 152 8.43 17.03 2.29
N SER A 153 7.69 16.68 1.25
CA SER A 153 6.31 16.18 1.35
C SER A 153 6.24 14.80 0.72
N PRO A 154 6.65 13.74 1.44
CA PRO A 154 6.55 12.38 0.95
C PRO A 154 5.08 11.97 0.82
N SER A 155 4.72 11.33 -0.29
CA SER A 155 3.41 10.68 -0.42
C SER A 155 3.32 9.36 0.36
N LEU A 156 4.46 8.73 0.63
CA LEU A 156 4.56 7.42 1.27
C LEU A 156 5.80 7.34 2.18
N ILE A 157 5.58 6.93 3.43
CA ILE A 157 6.63 6.65 4.41
C ILE A 157 6.56 5.18 4.81
N LYS A 158 7.67 4.44 4.66
CA LYS A 158 7.79 3.05 5.11
C LYS A 158 8.74 2.93 6.29
N TRP A 159 8.29 2.30 7.35
CA TRP A 159 9.12 1.84 8.46
C TRP A 159 9.29 0.33 8.35
N ILE A 160 10.53 -0.13 8.21
CA ILE A 160 10.86 -1.54 7.97
C ILE A 160 11.74 -2.02 9.12
N PHE A 161 11.19 -2.89 9.95
CA PHE A 161 11.85 -3.47 11.11
C PHE A 161 12.35 -4.88 10.77
N TYR A 162 13.63 -5.14 11.00
CA TYR A 162 14.27 -6.42 10.74
C TYR A 162 14.48 -7.18 12.06
N PHE A 163 13.65 -8.20 12.31
CA PHE A 163 13.78 -9.10 13.46
C PHE A 163 14.73 -10.24 13.10
N LYS A 164 16.03 -9.97 13.22
CA LYS A 164 17.06 -11.01 13.27
C LYS A 164 17.52 -11.15 14.73
N ASN A 165 18.23 -12.22 15.06
CA ASN A 165 18.82 -12.40 16.39
C ASN A 165 20.01 -11.40 16.56
N PRO A 166 20.09 -10.59 17.64
CA PRO A 166 19.20 -10.47 18.81
C PRO A 166 17.90 -9.68 18.59
N SER A 167 16.86 -10.00 19.37
CA SER A 167 15.53 -9.40 19.29
C SER A 167 15.56 -7.86 19.33
N MET A 168 14.64 -7.26 18.58
CA MET A 168 14.48 -5.80 18.42
C MET A 168 13.20 -5.24 19.00
N ASP A 169 12.54 -6.01 19.86
CA ASP A 169 11.19 -5.71 20.35
C ASP A 169 11.15 -4.38 21.12
N SER A 170 12.16 -4.09 21.94
CA SER A 170 12.23 -2.85 22.72
C SER A 170 12.36 -1.60 21.85
N VAL A 171 13.29 -1.61 20.88
CA VAL A 171 13.50 -0.49 19.96
C VAL A 171 12.30 -0.34 19.02
N CYS A 172 11.75 -1.45 18.52
CA CYS A 172 10.56 -1.42 17.68
C CYS A 172 9.36 -0.81 18.43
N ARG A 173 9.08 -1.29 19.65
CA ARG A 173 8.03 -0.74 20.53
C ARG A 173 8.20 0.76 20.73
N TYR A 174 9.41 1.18 21.11
CA TYR A 174 9.73 2.58 21.33
C TYR A 174 9.42 3.46 20.11
N LEU A 175 9.86 3.01 18.93
CA LEU A 175 9.68 3.74 17.68
C LEU A 175 8.21 3.76 17.27
N VAL A 176 7.50 2.63 17.32
CA VAL A 176 6.08 2.56 16.96
C VAL A 176 5.25 3.46 17.86
N GLU A 177 5.48 3.44 19.17
CA GLU A 177 4.83 4.34 20.12
C GLU A 177 5.06 5.82 19.77
N ASN A 178 6.29 6.21 19.51
CA ASN A 178 6.62 7.59 19.14
C ASN A 178 6.03 8.01 17.80
N LEU A 179 5.98 7.12 16.82
CA LEU A 179 5.49 7.41 15.46
C LEU A 179 3.97 7.48 15.40
N THR A 180 3.28 6.73 16.26
CA THR A 180 1.81 6.64 16.29
C THR A 180 1.16 7.59 17.30
N ALA A 181 1.96 8.24 18.16
CA ALA A 181 1.50 9.31 19.03
C ALA A 181 0.79 10.41 18.23
N VAL A 182 -0.36 10.89 18.74
CA VAL A 182 -1.28 11.80 18.02
C VAL A 182 -0.58 13.03 17.42
N ASN A 183 0.39 13.61 18.12
CA ASN A 183 1.11 14.80 17.67
C ASN A 183 2.16 14.53 16.58
N ASN A 184 2.49 13.26 16.33
CA ASN A 184 3.53 12.83 15.41
C ASN A 184 2.99 12.10 14.17
N TYR A 185 1.73 11.67 14.19
CA TYR A 185 1.12 10.88 13.12
C TYR A 185 0.41 11.77 12.11
N ASP A 186 0.99 11.90 10.91
CA ASP A 186 0.38 12.62 9.81
C ASP A 186 -0.68 11.74 9.11
N ARG A 187 -1.94 12.14 9.20
CA ARG A 187 -3.06 11.43 8.57
C ARG A 187 -3.13 11.63 7.05
N THR A 188 -2.43 12.62 6.51
CA THR A 188 -2.43 12.93 5.07
C THR A 188 -1.40 12.09 4.31
N THR A 189 -0.34 11.64 4.99
CA THR A 189 0.70 10.79 4.42
C THR A 189 0.34 9.31 4.61
N VAL A 190 0.61 8.48 3.59
CA VAL A 190 0.45 7.03 3.74
C VAL A 190 1.63 6.48 4.55
N HIS A 191 1.34 6.00 5.75
CA HIS A 191 2.31 5.29 6.58
C HIS A 191 2.23 3.78 6.34
N THR A 192 3.37 3.11 6.23
CA THR A 192 3.45 1.65 6.09
C THR A 192 4.43 1.07 7.09
N PHE A 193 3.98 0.14 7.91
CA PHE A 193 4.82 -0.60 8.87
C PHE A 193 5.10 -2.00 8.34
N VAL A 194 6.37 -2.37 8.24
CA VAL A 194 6.83 -3.65 7.72
C VAL A 194 7.64 -4.36 8.79
N PHE A 195 7.25 -5.57 9.16
CA PHE A 195 7.93 -6.42 10.14
C PHE A 195 8.54 -7.61 9.39
N HIS A 196 9.87 -7.64 9.30
CA HIS A 196 10.62 -8.48 8.37
C HIS A 196 11.59 -9.41 9.09
N ASN A 197 11.74 -10.63 8.57
CA ASN A 197 12.58 -11.72 9.10
C ASN A 197 12.21 -12.16 10.53
N GLY A 198 12.75 -13.32 10.94
CA GLY A 198 12.54 -13.86 12.28
C GLY A 198 11.10 -14.28 12.56
N SER A 199 10.75 -14.32 13.83
CA SER A 199 9.42 -14.69 14.32
C SER A 199 8.97 -13.69 15.38
N LEU A 200 7.70 -13.31 15.34
CA LEU A 200 7.07 -12.44 16.32
C LEU A 200 6.24 -13.29 17.28
N THR A 201 6.22 -12.95 18.56
CA THR A 201 5.25 -13.53 19.49
C THR A 201 3.87 -12.93 19.24
N GLY A 202 2.81 -13.68 19.54
CA GLY A 202 1.44 -13.19 19.39
C GLY A 202 1.18 -11.97 20.27
N GLU A 203 1.65 -11.97 21.51
CA GLU A 203 1.55 -10.83 22.44
C GLU A 203 2.19 -9.56 21.88
N PHE A 204 3.40 -9.68 21.33
CA PHE A 204 4.11 -8.53 20.77
C PHE A 204 3.43 -7.99 19.52
N LEU A 205 2.97 -8.87 18.62
CA LEU A 205 2.22 -8.44 17.43
C LEU A 205 0.90 -7.77 17.80
N THR A 206 0.18 -8.28 18.80
CA THR A 206 -1.03 -7.65 19.36
C THR A 206 -0.72 -6.25 19.88
N GLU A 207 0.34 -6.08 20.69
CA GLU A 207 0.75 -4.77 21.19
C GLU A 207 0.98 -3.76 20.07
N LEU A 208 1.67 -4.18 19.00
CA LEU A 208 1.95 -3.34 17.84
C LEU A 208 0.67 -2.98 17.08
N MET A 209 -0.20 -3.96 16.82
CA MET A 209 -1.47 -3.73 16.13
C MET A 209 -2.42 -2.85 16.94
N ASP A 210 -2.32 -2.85 18.26
CA ASP A 210 -3.14 -1.99 19.09
C ASP A 210 -2.77 -0.52 18.99
N ARG A 211 -1.47 -0.24 18.81
CA ARG A 211 -0.93 1.11 18.68
C ARG A 211 -1.04 1.66 17.26
N ILE A 212 -0.86 0.81 16.24
CA ILE A 212 -0.81 1.26 14.84
C ILE A 212 -2.22 1.63 14.34
N PRO A 213 -2.43 2.86 13.83
CA PRO A 213 -3.72 3.25 13.29
C PRO A 213 -4.11 2.41 12.07
N VAL A 214 -5.39 2.05 11.96
CA VAL A 214 -5.95 1.32 10.81
C VAL A 214 -5.85 2.10 9.48
N THR A 215 -5.65 3.41 9.54
CA THR A 215 -5.34 4.24 8.36
C THR A 215 -3.97 3.93 7.74
N ALA A 216 -3.07 3.30 8.49
CA ALA A 216 -1.78 2.86 8.00
C ALA A 216 -1.90 1.57 7.16
N SER A 217 -0.82 1.25 6.46
CA SER A 217 -0.61 -0.05 5.83
C SER A 217 0.29 -0.92 6.70
N MET A 218 0.09 -2.23 6.66
CA MET A 218 0.86 -3.19 7.44
C MET A 218 1.34 -4.34 6.55
N ALA A 219 2.59 -4.75 6.75
CA ALA A 219 3.14 -5.95 6.15
C ALA A 219 3.94 -6.76 7.18
N VAL A 220 3.54 -7.99 7.44
CA VAL A 220 4.26 -8.90 8.33
C VAL A 220 4.79 -10.06 7.49
N THR A 221 6.10 -10.05 7.30
CA THR A 221 6.83 -11.09 6.60
C THR A 221 7.64 -11.99 7.54
N ALA A 222 7.78 -11.55 8.80
CA ALA A 222 8.22 -12.38 9.93
C ALA A 222 7.20 -13.52 10.19
N GLY A 223 7.64 -14.57 10.87
CA GLY A 223 6.78 -15.66 11.31
C GLY A 223 5.74 -15.17 12.32
N ILE A 224 4.49 -15.62 12.16
CA ILE A 224 3.37 -15.33 13.04
C ILE A 224 2.90 -16.68 13.64
N PRO A 225 2.51 -16.74 14.92
CA PRO A 225 1.91 -17.94 15.50
C PRO A 225 0.65 -18.37 14.74
N THR A 226 0.45 -19.67 14.59
CA THR A 226 -0.67 -20.23 13.82
C THR A 226 -2.03 -20.09 14.52
N ASP A 227 -2.03 -19.82 15.82
CA ASP A 227 -3.20 -19.56 16.66
C ASP A 227 -3.46 -18.07 16.89
N PHE A 228 -2.70 -17.19 16.23
CA PHE A 228 -2.83 -15.75 16.37
C PHE A 228 -4.20 -15.25 15.92
N LYS A 229 -4.78 -14.30 16.66
CA LYS A 229 -6.01 -13.61 16.30
C LYS A 229 -5.96 -12.16 16.75
N HIS A 230 -6.47 -11.25 15.91
CA HIS A 230 -6.56 -9.84 16.28
C HIS A 230 -7.66 -9.10 15.51
N SER A 231 -8.47 -8.33 16.22
CA SER A 231 -9.67 -7.66 15.68
C SER A 231 -9.38 -6.56 14.65
N LYS A 232 -8.14 -6.07 14.57
CA LYS A 232 -7.67 -5.08 13.58
C LYS A 232 -6.91 -5.68 12.40
N ALA A 233 -6.62 -6.98 12.40
CA ALA A 233 -5.66 -7.56 11.46
C ALA A 233 -6.04 -7.39 9.98
N PHE A 234 -7.33 -7.27 9.67
CA PHE A 234 -7.86 -7.07 8.31
C PHE A 234 -8.47 -5.68 8.08
N LYS A 235 -8.23 -4.73 9.00
CA LYS A 235 -8.82 -3.38 8.96
C LYS A 235 -7.87 -2.29 8.46
N TYR A 236 -6.61 -2.62 8.20
CA TYR A 236 -5.63 -1.65 7.69
C TYR A 236 -5.88 -1.31 6.22
N LYS A 237 -5.42 -0.14 5.76
CA LYS A 237 -5.55 0.30 4.36
C LYS A 237 -4.95 -0.70 3.34
N LYS A 238 -3.87 -1.36 3.74
CA LYS A 238 -3.22 -2.42 2.99
C LYS A 238 -2.63 -3.42 3.97
N ILE A 239 -2.87 -4.70 3.73
CA ILE A 239 -2.35 -5.80 4.53
C ILE A 239 -1.53 -6.75 3.68
N GLN A 240 -0.43 -7.23 4.25
CA GLN A 240 0.36 -8.31 3.68
C GLN A 240 0.84 -9.24 4.78
N TYR A 241 0.53 -10.52 4.66
CA TYR A 241 0.98 -11.56 5.59
C TYR A 241 1.72 -12.64 4.80
N ASN A 242 2.98 -12.91 5.16
CA ASN A 242 3.68 -14.07 4.59
C ASN A 242 3.11 -15.38 5.17
N GLU A 243 2.85 -15.40 6.47
CA GLU A 243 2.17 -16.47 7.20
C GLU A 243 0.75 -16.02 7.56
N ALA A 244 -0.26 -16.57 6.88
CA ALA A 244 -1.67 -16.23 7.11
C ALA A 244 -2.55 -17.47 7.33
N ARG A 245 -1.98 -18.63 7.67
CA ARG A 245 -2.76 -19.84 8.00
C ARG A 245 -3.61 -19.71 9.26
N TRP A 246 -3.31 -18.73 10.10
CA TRP A 246 -4.12 -18.37 11.27
C TRP A 246 -5.41 -17.60 10.91
N ALA A 247 -5.47 -17.01 9.70
CA ALA A 247 -6.61 -16.20 9.28
C ALA A 247 -7.82 -17.08 8.93
N THR A 248 -9.00 -16.60 9.29
CA THR A 248 -10.28 -17.25 9.01
C THR A 248 -11.02 -16.58 7.86
N LEU A 249 -12.05 -17.25 7.33
CA LEU A 249 -12.93 -16.67 6.31
C LEU A 249 -13.65 -15.43 6.84
N ASP A 250 -14.05 -15.44 8.11
CA ASP A 250 -14.68 -14.28 8.77
C ASP A 250 -13.73 -13.08 8.83
N ASP A 251 -12.44 -13.32 9.08
CA ASP A 251 -11.43 -12.26 9.04
C ASP A 251 -11.33 -11.65 7.63
N LEU A 252 -11.36 -12.48 6.58
CA LEU A 252 -11.33 -12.03 5.19
C LEU A 252 -12.61 -11.28 4.79
N LYS A 253 -13.79 -11.74 5.21
CA LYS A 253 -15.09 -11.05 5.04
C LYS A 253 -15.18 -9.74 5.84
N SER A 254 -14.35 -9.56 6.88
CA SER A 254 -14.32 -8.33 7.68
C SER A 254 -13.59 -7.15 7.03
N VAL A 255 -12.95 -7.37 5.87
CA VAL A 255 -12.21 -6.34 5.12
C VAL A 255 -13.15 -5.20 4.70
N LYS A 256 -12.66 -3.97 4.79
CA LYS A 256 -13.40 -2.75 4.40
C LYS A 256 -12.47 -1.69 3.82
N ASN A 257 -13.06 -0.62 3.28
CA ASN A 257 -12.37 0.59 2.81
C ASN A 257 -11.38 0.34 1.66
N GLU A 258 -11.84 -0.33 0.59
CA GLU A 258 -11.05 -0.49 -0.64
C GLU A 258 -9.66 -1.13 -0.42
N CYS A 259 -9.54 -2.00 0.60
CA CYS A 259 -8.28 -2.56 1.07
C CYS A 259 -7.54 -3.37 -0.01
N PHE A 260 -6.21 -3.35 0.05
CA PHE A 260 -5.35 -4.32 -0.65
C PHE A 260 -4.95 -5.44 0.32
N VAL A 261 -5.25 -6.68 -0.04
CA VAL A 261 -4.98 -7.88 0.76
C VAL A 261 -3.99 -8.79 0.04
N ASN A 262 -2.91 -9.20 0.72
CA ASN A 262 -1.94 -10.17 0.20
C ASN A 262 -1.56 -11.23 1.24
N LEU A 263 -1.96 -12.47 1.02
CA LEU A 263 -1.74 -13.62 1.89
C LEU A 263 -0.86 -14.66 1.18
N LYS A 264 0.43 -14.72 1.50
CA LYS A 264 1.36 -15.60 0.75
C LYS A 264 1.25 -17.08 1.11
N SER A 265 0.72 -17.38 2.29
CA SER A 265 0.33 -18.72 2.70
C SER A 265 -1.00 -18.61 3.44
N SER A 266 -1.91 -19.52 3.16
CA SER A 266 -3.23 -19.52 3.78
C SER A 266 -3.74 -20.95 3.93
N ASN A 267 -4.83 -21.10 4.68
CA ASN A 267 -5.56 -22.35 4.80
C ASN A 267 -6.83 -22.38 3.93
N PHE A 268 -7.02 -21.38 3.07
CA PHE A 268 -8.20 -21.26 2.22
C PHE A 268 -8.17 -22.25 1.06
N ASP A 269 -9.30 -22.89 0.80
CA ASP A 269 -9.53 -23.72 -0.38
C ASP A 269 -10.51 -23.06 -1.37
N CYS A 270 -10.93 -23.81 -2.39
CA CYS A 270 -11.87 -23.32 -3.41
C CYS A 270 -13.25 -22.99 -2.84
N HIS A 271 -13.71 -23.70 -1.81
CA HIS A 271 -15.00 -23.45 -1.17
C HIS A 271 -14.94 -22.15 -0.37
N ASP A 272 -13.87 -21.94 0.42
CA ASP A 272 -13.68 -20.68 1.14
C ASP A 272 -13.64 -19.48 0.19
N LEU A 273 -12.99 -19.63 -0.96
CA LEU A 273 -12.93 -18.59 -1.97
C LEU A 273 -14.30 -18.33 -2.61
N ASN A 274 -15.07 -19.38 -2.94
CA ASN A 274 -16.44 -19.24 -3.45
C ASN A 274 -17.32 -18.46 -2.46
N GLU A 275 -17.28 -18.84 -1.18
CA GLU A 275 -18.01 -18.16 -0.10
C GLU A 275 -17.60 -16.70 0.07
N PHE A 276 -16.31 -16.40 -0.11
CA PHE A 276 -15.83 -15.03 -0.10
C PHE A 276 -16.33 -14.24 -1.32
N LEU A 277 -16.29 -14.82 -2.52
CA LEU A 277 -16.76 -14.17 -3.74
C LEU A 277 -18.27 -13.90 -3.69
N LYS A 278 -19.08 -14.84 -3.20
CA LYS A 278 -20.51 -14.65 -2.92
C LYS A 278 -20.74 -13.45 -2.00
N HIS A 279 -20.00 -13.40 -0.89
CA HIS A 279 -20.06 -12.27 0.03
C HIS A 279 -19.69 -10.93 -0.64
N TRP A 280 -18.64 -10.90 -1.46
CA TRP A 280 -18.25 -9.70 -2.20
C TRP A 280 -19.32 -9.24 -3.20
N VAL A 281 -19.96 -10.17 -3.94
CA VAL A 281 -21.04 -9.87 -4.88
C VAL A 281 -22.24 -9.23 -4.19
N ASP A 282 -22.55 -9.68 -2.98
CA ASP A 282 -23.70 -9.23 -2.19
C ASP A 282 -23.41 -7.99 -1.33
N CYS A 283 -22.17 -7.46 -1.33
CA CYS A 283 -21.86 -6.23 -0.61
C CYS A 283 -22.51 -5.00 -1.25
N ASP A 284 -22.82 -4.00 -0.41
CA ASP A 284 -23.31 -2.69 -0.87
C ASP A 284 -22.18 -1.67 -1.04
N GLU A 285 -20.98 -1.98 -0.56
CA GLU A 285 -19.81 -1.09 -0.54
C GLU A 285 -18.58 -1.79 -1.11
N ALA A 286 -17.69 -1.02 -1.73
CA ALA A 286 -16.41 -1.53 -2.24
C ALA A 286 -15.46 -1.88 -1.09
N ILE A 287 -15.45 -3.15 -0.69
CA ILE A 287 -14.64 -3.62 0.45
C ILE A 287 -13.15 -3.73 0.13
N LEU A 288 -12.76 -4.02 -1.12
CA LEU A 288 -11.37 -4.24 -1.54
C LEU A 288 -11.09 -3.75 -2.96
N THR A 289 -9.82 -3.44 -3.21
CA THR A 289 -9.29 -3.15 -4.57
C THR A 289 -8.57 -4.34 -5.18
N ARG A 290 -7.90 -5.14 -4.33
CA ARG A 290 -7.18 -6.33 -4.76
C ARG A 290 -7.02 -7.32 -3.62
N LEU A 291 -7.24 -8.58 -3.94
CA LEU A 291 -6.91 -9.74 -3.12
C LEU A 291 -5.89 -10.60 -3.87
N THR A 292 -4.82 -10.97 -3.19
CA THR A 292 -3.90 -11.99 -3.66
C THR A 292 -3.72 -12.99 -2.53
N LEU A 293 -4.05 -14.25 -2.77
CA LEU A 293 -3.85 -15.30 -1.77
C LEU A 293 -3.32 -16.55 -2.44
N LYS A 294 -2.46 -17.28 -1.72
CA LYS A 294 -2.06 -18.63 -2.11
C LYS A 294 -2.97 -19.64 -1.43
N LEU A 295 -3.63 -20.48 -2.21
CA LEU A 295 -4.50 -21.54 -1.67
C LEU A 295 -3.71 -22.52 -0.81
N LYS A 296 -4.43 -23.20 0.07
CA LYS A 296 -3.90 -24.25 0.94
C LYS A 296 -3.07 -25.27 0.15
N GLU A 297 -1.98 -25.72 0.77
CA GLU A 297 -1.13 -26.74 0.18
C GLU A 297 -1.92 -28.03 -0.05
N GLY A 298 -1.76 -28.64 -1.22
CA GLY A 298 -2.52 -29.82 -1.63
C GLY A 298 -3.90 -29.54 -2.24
N THR A 299 -4.42 -28.31 -2.23
CA THR A 299 -5.72 -27.98 -2.86
C THR A 299 -5.70 -28.35 -4.35
N VAL A 300 -6.68 -29.14 -4.78
CA VAL A 300 -6.97 -29.38 -6.20
C VAL A 300 -7.95 -28.29 -6.63
N ILE A 301 -7.68 -27.65 -7.77
CA ILE A 301 -8.57 -26.61 -8.27
C ILE A 301 -9.81 -27.30 -8.83
N ASP A 302 -10.93 -27.09 -8.15
CA ASP A 302 -12.25 -27.50 -8.59
C ASP A 302 -13.01 -26.24 -9.04
N GLU A 303 -13.08 -26.04 -10.35
CA GLU A 303 -13.77 -24.90 -10.95
C GLU A 303 -15.29 -24.95 -10.67
N ILE A 304 -15.89 -26.15 -10.60
CA ILE A 304 -17.33 -26.27 -10.33
C ILE A 304 -17.63 -25.76 -8.93
N ALA A 305 -16.87 -26.23 -7.93
CA ALA A 305 -17.02 -25.79 -6.54
C ALA A 305 -16.69 -24.30 -6.37
N LEU A 306 -15.69 -23.79 -7.09
CA LEU A 306 -15.25 -22.40 -7.01
C LEU A 306 -16.29 -21.41 -7.56
N LEU A 307 -17.01 -21.81 -8.61
CA LEU A 307 -17.91 -20.95 -9.37
C LEU A 307 -19.39 -21.17 -9.01
N ASP A 308 -19.67 -22.12 -8.10
CA ASP A 308 -21.02 -22.49 -7.71
C ASP A 308 -21.87 -21.27 -7.31
N GLN A 309 -23.09 -21.20 -7.86
CA GLN A 309 -24.08 -20.15 -7.64
C GLN A 309 -23.63 -18.71 -7.95
N LEU A 310 -22.54 -18.52 -8.70
CA LEU A 310 -22.09 -17.21 -9.16
C LEU A 310 -22.50 -16.97 -10.63
N THR A 311 -22.72 -15.71 -10.98
CA THR A 311 -22.83 -15.28 -12.39
C THR A 311 -21.47 -14.81 -12.84
N ILE A 312 -20.90 -15.55 -13.79
CA ILE A 312 -19.50 -15.38 -14.19
C ILE A 312 -19.43 -15.30 -15.71
N LEU A 313 -18.60 -14.39 -16.18
CA LEU A 313 -18.10 -14.39 -17.55
C LEU A 313 -16.71 -15.02 -17.54
N LEU A 314 -16.56 -16.14 -18.23
CA LEU A 314 -15.28 -16.82 -18.43
C LEU A 314 -14.61 -16.29 -19.70
N TYR A 315 -13.30 -16.21 -19.69
CA TYR A 315 -12.48 -15.88 -20.84
C TYR A 315 -11.13 -16.60 -20.73
N TYR A 316 -10.47 -16.91 -21.85
CA TYR A 316 -9.15 -17.53 -21.84
C TYR A 316 -8.11 -16.59 -22.41
N VAL A 317 -7.04 -16.36 -21.64
CA VAL A 317 -5.83 -15.64 -22.08
C VAL A 317 -4.65 -16.59 -21.96
N ASP A 318 -3.97 -16.87 -23.06
CA ASP A 318 -2.81 -17.79 -23.07
C ASP A 318 -3.11 -19.13 -22.36
N ASP A 319 -4.26 -19.73 -22.69
CA ASP A 319 -4.80 -20.96 -22.10
C ASP A 319 -5.10 -20.91 -20.58
N LEU A 320 -5.07 -19.73 -19.97
CA LEU A 320 -5.41 -19.51 -18.57
C LEU A 320 -6.84 -18.99 -18.44
N PRO A 321 -7.69 -19.57 -17.57
CA PRO A 321 -9.05 -19.11 -17.37
C PRO A 321 -9.09 -17.81 -16.54
N HIS A 322 -9.81 -16.83 -17.05
CA HIS A 322 -10.06 -15.52 -16.47
C HIS A 322 -11.55 -15.40 -16.18
N PHE A 323 -11.88 -15.10 -14.94
CA PHE A 323 -13.26 -15.05 -14.48
C PHE A 323 -13.63 -13.62 -14.12
N PHE A 324 -14.74 -13.13 -14.67
CA PHE A 324 -15.31 -11.84 -14.37
C PHE A 324 -16.64 -11.98 -13.66
N LEU A 325 -16.88 -11.16 -12.65
CA LEU A 325 -18.10 -11.08 -11.87
C LEU A 325 -18.41 -9.62 -11.55
N LYS A 326 -19.64 -9.33 -11.14
CA LYS A 326 -20.03 -7.98 -10.71
C LYS A 326 -20.74 -7.99 -9.36
N MET A 327 -20.70 -6.85 -8.68
CA MET A 327 -21.54 -6.59 -7.51
C MET A 327 -23.00 -6.45 -7.92
N LYS A 328 -23.92 -6.89 -7.05
CA LYS A 328 -25.37 -6.72 -7.27
C LYS A 328 -25.83 -5.31 -6.95
N ASN A 329 -25.40 -4.77 -5.81
CA ASN A 329 -25.88 -3.49 -5.30
C ASN A 329 -24.87 -2.37 -5.58
N ILE A 330 -25.16 -1.56 -6.60
CA ILE A 330 -24.31 -0.45 -7.04
C ILE A 330 -24.74 0.81 -6.29
N SER A 331 -24.38 0.93 -5.01
CA SER A 331 -24.64 2.18 -4.26
C SER A 331 -23.65 3.30 -4.63
N ASN A 332 -22.45 2.92 -5.12
CA ASN A 332 -21.39 3.84 -5.55
C ASN A 332 -20.57 3.19 -6.69
N GLU A 333 -20.60 3.78 -7.89
CA GLU A 333 -20.04 3.29 -9.16
C GLU A 333 -18.50 3.13 -9.23
N LYS A 334 -17.77 3.08 -8.11
CA LYS A 334 -16.30 3.16 -8.15
C LYS A 334 -15.59 1.84 -8.45
N LEU A 335 -16.08 0.71 -7.94
CA LEU A 335 -15.34 -0.56 -7.95
C LEU A 335 -16.35 -1.71 -7.93
N VAL A 336 -16.85 -2.10 -9.11
CA VAL A 336 -18.00 -3.03 -9.22
C VAL A 336 -17.73 -4.25 -10.10
N VAL A 337 -16.66 -4.24 -10.90
CA VAL A 337 -16.27 -5.37 -11.74
C VAL A 337 -15.09 -6.09 -11.10
N GLY A 338 -15.32 -7.33 -10.70
CA GLY A 338 -14.30 -8.22 -10.17
C GLY A 338 -13.71 -9.08 -11.27
N HIS A 339 -12.39 -9.19 -11.32
CA HIS A 339 -11.64 -10.06 -12.23
C HIS A 339 -10.74 -10.95 -11.39
N PHE A 340 -10.94 -12.27 -11.41
CA PHE A 340 -9.99 -13.20 -10.79
C PHE A 340 -9.41 -14.23 -11.75
N VAL A 341 -8.22 -14.69 -11.39
CA VAL A 341 -7.47 -15.74 -12.07
C VAL A 341 -6.81 -16.64 -11.02
N VAL A 342 -6.76 -17.93 -11.30
CA VAL A 342 -6.02 -18.91 -10.49
C VAL A 342 -4.78 -19.34 -11.29
N LYS A 343 -3.60 -18.98 -10.79
CA LYS A 343 -2.32 -19.31 -11.43
C LYS A 343 -1.97 -20.78 -11.23
N GLN A 344 -1.06 -21.29 -12.06
CA GLN A 344 -0.54 -22.66 -11.96
C GLN A 344 0.07 -22.99 -10.58
N ASP A 345 0.65 -21.99 -9.90
CA ASP A 345 1.20 -22.12 -8.55
C ASP A 345 0.14 -22.05 -7.43
N LYS A 346 -1.14 -22.07 -7.81
CA LYS A 346 -2.33 -21.96 -6.96
C LYS A 346 -2.45 -20.60 -6.27
N THR A 347 -1.79 -19.57 -6.80
CA THR A 347 -2.02 -18.18 -6.39
C THR A 347 -3.27 -17.65 -7.07
N VAL A 348 -4.22 -17.20 -6.26
CA VAL A 348 -5.42 -16.49 -6.69
C VAL A 348 -5.09 -15.00 -6.73
N GLU A 349 -5.39 -14.35 -7.85
CA GLU A 349 -5.37 -12.90 -7.97
C GLU A 349 -6.77 -12.42 -8.31
N PHE A 350 -7.37 -11.63 -7.43
CA PHE A 350 -8.65 -10.99 -7.64
C PHE A 350 -8.47 -9.47 -7.61
N ASN A 351 -8.84 -8.80 -8.69
CA ASN A 351 -8.72 -7.35 -8.86
C ASN A 351 -10.11 -6.77 -9.08
N VAL A 352 -10.39 -5.63 -8.47
CA VAL A 352 -11.67 -4.94 -8.63
C VAL A 352 -11.44 -3.64 -9.39
N TRP A 353 -12.33 -3.35 -10.33
CA TRP A 353 -12.23 -2.22 -11.25
C TRP A 353 -13.56 -1.44 -11.34
N PRO A 354 -13.48 -0.14 -11.68
CA PRO A 354 -14.66 0.64 -12.10
C PRO A 354 -15.26 0.11 -13.41
N THR A 355 -16.51 0.50 -13.68
CA THR A 355 -17.25 0.12 -14.90
C THR A 355 -16.60 0.65 -16.18
N ASP A 356 -16.05 1.87 -16.15
CA ASP A 356 -15.47 2.55 -17.31
C ASP A 356 -14.31 1.78 -17.94
N LYS A 357 -13.53 1.06 -17.12
CA LYS A 357 -12.39 0.26 -17.59
C LYS A 357 -12.82 -1.00 -18.33
N TRP A 358 -14.00 -1.53 -18.03
CA TRP A 358 -14.49 -2.82 -18.52
C TRP A 358 -15.96 -2.72 -18.94
N SER A 359 -16.33 -1.66 -19.64
CA SER A 359 -17.73 -1.35 -19.95
C SER A 359 -18.44 -2.48 -20.71
N GLY A 360 -17.82 -3.04 -21.74
CA GLY A 360 -18.38 -4.17 -22.49
C GLY A 360 -18.53 -5.44 -21.66
N ILE A 361 -17.57 -5.74 -20.77
CA ILE A 361 -17.67 -6.88 -19.84
C ILE A 361 -18.79 -6.66 -18.83
N PHE A 362 -18.93 -5.44 -18.33
CA PHE A 362 -19.99 -5.09 -17.39
C PHE A 362 -21.38 -5.27 -18.05
N GLU A 363 -21.54 -4.77 -19.27
CA GLU A 363 -22.78 -4.93 -20.06
C GLU A 363 -23.11 -6.42 -20.29
N MET A 364 -22.11 -7.24 -20.65
CA MET A 364 -22.29 -8.69 -20.76
C MET A 364 -22.76 -9.34 -19.46
N LEU A 365 -22.17 -8.96 -18.32
CA LEU A 365 -22.58 -9.47 -17.02
C LEU A 365 -24.01 -9.06 -16.66
N GLU A 366 -24.46 -7.86 -17.04
CA GLU A 366 -25.86 -7.45 -16.88
C GLU A 366 -26.82 -8.27 -17.74
N LEU A 367 -26.46 -8.56 -18.99
CA LEU A 367 -27.27 -9.40 -19.87
C LEU A 367 -27.34 -10.84 -19.34
N LEU A 368 -26.23 -11.39 -18.83
CA LEU A 368 -26.20 -12.71 -18.21
C LEU A 368 -27.10 -12.82 -16.98
N GLU A 369 -27.12 -11.80 -16.12
CA GLU A 369 -28.07 -11.78 -15.00
C GLU A 369 -29.52 -11.70 -15.46
N LYS A 370 -29.82 -10.89 -16.50
CA LYS A 370 -31.16 -10.82 -17.08
C LYS A 370 -31.61 -12.19 -17.61
N VAL A 371 -30.74 -12.93 -18.30
CA VAL A 371 -31.03 -14.30 -18.76
C VAL A 371 -31.37 -15.20 -17.58
N LYS A 372 -30.53 -15.21 -16.52
CA LYS A 372 -30.79 -16.04 -15.33
C LYS A 372 -32.11 -15.72 -14.63
N GLU A 373 -32.46 -14.44 -14.52
CA GLU A 373 -33.75 -14.05 -13.90
C GLU A 373 -34.95 -14.46 -14.75
N LEU A 374 -34.85 -14.35 -16.08
CA LEU A 374 -35.91 -14.82 -17.00
C LEU A 374 -36.05 -16.34 -16.98
N GLU A 375 -34.94 -17.10 -16.93
CA GLU A 375 -34.95 -18.56 -16.81
C GLU A 375 -35.55 -19.01 -15.48
N LYS A 376 -35.26 -18.29 -14.39
CA LYS A 376 -35.90 -18.51 -13.09
C LYS A 376 -37.39 -18.22 -13.12
N GLU A 377 -37.83 -17.21 -13.88
CA GLU A 377 -39.24 -16.93 -14.10
C GLU A 377 -39.92 -18.06 -14.89
N LEU A 378 -39.26 -18.63 -15.91
CA LEU A 378 -39.76 -19.80 -16.64
C LEU A 378 -39.93 -21.01 -15.72
N LEU A 379 -38.97 -21.30 -14.85
CA LEU A 379 -39.07 -22.38 -13.87
C LEU A 379 -40.24 -22.17 -12.90
N ARG A 380 -40.51 -20.93 -12.47
CA ARG A 380 -41.69 -20.60 -11.65
C ARG A 380 -42.99 -20.79 -12.41
N ILE A 381 -42.99 -20.49 -13.71
CA ILE A 381 -44.11 -20.77 -14.62
C ILE A 381 -44.24 -22.26 -14.87
N ASP A 382 -43.26 -23.12 -14.60
CA ASP A 382 -43.40 -24.58 -14.72
C ASP A 382 -43.65 -25.28 -13.38
N GLY A 383 -43.81 -24.53 -12.27
CA GLY A 383 -44.02 -25.07 -10.91
C GLY A 383 -45.34 -25.83 -10.67
N ASP A 384 -45.38 -26.54 -9.54
CA ASP A 384 -46.26 -27.69 -9.21
C ASP A 384 -47.77 -27.46 -9.15
N ASP A 385 -48.26 -26.21 -9.21
CA ASP A 385 -49.70 -25.95 -9.16
C ASP A 385 -50.36 -26.34 -10.50
N GLU A 386 -51.18 -27.39 -10.46
CA GLU A 386 -52.04 -27.77 -11.58
C GLU A 386 -53.00 -26.62 -11.90
N PRO A 387 -53.05 -26.14 -13.16
CA PRO A 387 -53.93 -25.05 -13.53
C PRO A 387 -55.40 -25.48 -13.33
N ASN A 388 -56.17 -24.63 -12.65
CA ASN A 388 -57.56 -24.90 -12.26
C ASN A 388 -58.55 -24.62 -13.40
N SER A 389 -58.12 -23.98 -14.50
CA SER A 389 -58.98 -23.68 -15.64
C SER A 389 -58.24 -23.64 -16.98
N ASN A 390 -58.98 -23.83 -18.07
CA ASN A 390 -58.48 -23.64 -19.45
C ASN A 390 -57.98 -22.21 -19.72
N GLU A 391 -58.49 -21.23 -18.98
CA GLU A 391 -58.10 -19.82 -19.11
C GLU A 391 -56.73 -19.59 -18.47
N GLU A 392 -56.48 -20.18 -17.30
CA GLU A 392 -55.16 -20.20 -16.65
C GLU A 392 -54.10 -20.89 -17.53
N ILE A 393 -54.45 -22.00 -18.20
CA ILE A 393 -53.56 -22.68 -19.15
C ILE A 393 -53.17 -21.75 -20.30
N ARG A 394 -54.13 -21.01 -20.87
CA ARG A 394 -53.86 -20.07 -21.96
C ARG A 394 -52.96 -18.92 -21.53
N GLU A 395 -53.21 -18.35 -20.36
CA GLU A 395 -52.41 -17.24 -19.83
C GLU A 395 -50.98 -17.68 -19.50
N ARG A 396 -50.82 -18.86 -18.88
CA ARG A 396 -49.52 -19.49 -18.59
C ARG A 396 -48.71 -19.71 -19.86
N ASN A 397 -49.33 -20.26 -20.91
CA ASN A 397 -48.70 -20.46 -22.22
C ASN A 397 -48.40 -19.16 -22.97
N ARG A 398 -49.18 -18.09 -22.77
CA ARG A 398 -48.87 -16.78 -23.35
C ARG A 398 -47.64 -16.18 -22.69
N ARG A 399 -47.63 -16.12 -21.35
CA ARG A 399 -46.52 -15.59 -20.56
C ARG A 399 -45.21 -16.35 -20.80
N ARG A 400 -45.28 -17.68 -20.90
CA ARG A 400 -44.13 -18.53 -21.24
C ARG A 400 -43.50 -18.12 -22.58
N ARG A 401 -44.29 -18.01 -23.65
CA ARG A 401 -43.80 -17.59 -24.97
C ARG A 401 -43.19 -16.19 -24.95
N GLU A 402 -43.82 -15.25 -24.25
CA GLU A 402 -43.29 -13.89 -24.11
C GLU A 402 -41.92 -13.87 -23.41
N ILE A 403 -41.69 -14.74 -22.42
CA ILE A 403 -40.39 -14.84 -21.73
C ILE A 403 -39.36 -15.58 -22.58
N GLU A 404 -39.74 -16.66 -23.25
CA GLU A 404 -38.87 -17.38 -24.20
C GLU A 404 -38.36 -16.45 -25.32
N GLU A 405 -39.24 -15.60 -25.88
CA GLU A 405 -38.86 -14.58 -26.86
C GLU A 405 -37.89 -13.53 -26.28
N LYS A 406 -38.08 -13.12 -25.02
CA LYS A 406 -37.15 -12.20 -24.34
C LYS A 406 -35.78 -12.85 -24.09
N VAL A 407 -35.75 -14.10 -23.64
CA VAL A 407 -34.49 -14.84 -23.43
C VAL A 407 -33.71 -14.93 -24.73
N GLU A 408 -34.38 -15.31 -25.82
CA GLU A 408 -33.78 -15.38 -27.16
C GLU A 408 -33.24 -14.02 -27.63
N HIS A 409 -33.99 -12.93 -27.40
CA HIS A 409 -33.54 -11.58 -27.73
C HIS A 409 -32.29 -11.17 -26.94
N VAL A 410 -32.27 -11.41 -25.63
CA VAL A 410 -31.12 -11.08 -24.77
C VAL A 410 -29.90 -11.93 -25.15
N ARG A 411 -30.09 -13.22 -25.48
CA ARG A 411 -29.00 -14.09 -25.96
C ARG A 411 -28.38 -13.58 -27.26
N ARG A 412 -29.19 -13.07 -28.20
CA ARG A 412 -28.65 -12.42 -29.42
C ARG A 412 -27.84 -11.17 -29.11
N GLN A 413 -28.28 -10.33 -28.17
CA GLN A 413 -27.49 -9.17 -27.75
C GLN A 413 -26.14 -9.59 -27.14
N ILE A 414 -26.15 -10.68 -26.35
CA ILE A 414 -24.92 -11.26 -25.82
C ILE A 414 -24.00 -11.71 -26.98
N ASP A 415 -24.54 -12.42 -27.97
CA ASP A 415 -23.76 -12.89 -29.12
C ASP A 415 -23.20 -11.74 -29.98
N GLU A 416 -23.98 -10.67 -30.20
CA GLU A 416 -23.55 -9.45 -30.90
C GLU A 416 -22.40 -8.75 -30.16
N LEU A 417 -22.50 -8.64 -28.84
CA LEU A 417 -21.41 -8.11 -28.01
C LEU A 417 -20.19 -9.04 -28.01
N ASN A 418 -20.41 -10.35 -28.26
CA ASN A 418 -19.40 -11.39 -28.26
C ASN A 418 -18.69 -11.60 -29.61
N GLU A 419 -19.04 -10.87 -30.68
CA GLU A 419 -18.36 -11.00 -31.99
C GLU A 419 -16.84 -10.69 -31.95
N TYR A 420 -16.33 -10.16 -30.84
CA TYR A 420 -14.89 -9.95 -30.58
C TYR A 420 -14.19 -11.07 -29.79
N GLY A 421 -14.85 -12.18 -29.44
CA GLY A 421 -14.22 -13.38 -28.86
C GLY A 421 -14.25 -13.54 -27.33
N LEU A 422 -15.28 -13.05 -26.64
CA LEU A 422 -15.57 -13.36 -25.22
C LEU A 422 -16.30 -14.71 -25.07
N ILE A 423 -15.58 -15.83 -25.12
CA ILE A 423 -16.18 -17.19 -25.05
C ILE A 423 -16.96 -17.40 -23.75
N LEU A 424 -18.29 -17.57 -23.85
CA LEU A 424 -19.17 -17.91 -22.74
C LEU A 424 -19.22 -19.42 -22.53
N GLN A 425 -19.00 -19.90 -21.30
CA GLN A 425 -19.49 -21.22 -20.88
C GLN A 425 -20.60 -21.04 -19.84
N TYR A 426 -21.81 -21.41 -20.22
CA TYR A 426 -22.91 -21.65 -19.28
C TYR A 426 -22.66 -23.01 -18.59
N PRO A 427 -22.76 -23.10 -17.25
CA PRO A 427 -23.19 -24.36 -16.65
C PRO A 427 -24.70 -24.48 -16.85
N VAL A 428 -25.13 -25.56 -17.51
CA VAL A 428 -26.53 -26.02 -17.56
C VAL A 428 -26.93 -26.58 -16.20
#